data_AF-A0A3Q2XFH8-F1
#
_entry.id   AF-A0A3Q2XFH8-F1
#
_cell.length_a   1.000
_cell.length_b   1.000
_cell.length_c   1.000
_cell.angle_alpha   90.00
_cell.angle_beta   90.00
_cell.angle_gamma   90.00
#
_symmetry.space_group_name_H-M   'P 1'
#
loop_
_entity.id
_entity.type
_entity.pdbx_description
1 polymer ?
#
loop_
_entity_poly.entity_id
_entity_poly.type
_entity_poly.pdbx_seq_one_letter_code
_entity_poly.pdbx_strand_id
1 'polypeptide(L)'
;LQNNNKCLKAIAVAQKAAQEDQAGNYEEAIRSYKHAAKYFLHILNREPQGKDGNQKIREKCKEYLDRAEELHEYLEYKEVDTDLCLLCKCINNYRHRGLFNHPDSF
;
A
#
# COMPACT_ATOMS: atom_id res chain seq x y z
N LEU A 1 -1.61 -13.25 -32.58
CA LEU A 1 -0.34 -13.23 -31.82
C LEU A 1 -0.37 -12.23 -30.64
N GLN A 2 -1.49 -12.06 -29.93
CA GLN A 2 -1.63 -11.06 -28.84
C GLN A 2 -1.43 -11.64 -27.43
N ASN A 3 -1.16 -12.94 -27.31
CA ASN A 3 -1.32 -13.67 -26.05
C ASN A 3 -0.05 -13.63 -25.17
N ASN A 4 1.14 -13.48 -25.76
CA ASN A 4 2.38 -13.30 -24.98
C ASN A 4 2.50 -11.91 -24.33
N ASN A 5 1.75 -10.91 -24.80
CA ASN A 5 1.93 -9.52 -24.36
C ASN A 5 1.28 -9.21 -23.00
N LYS A 6 0.29 -9.98 -22.55
CA LYS A 6 -0.42 -9.68 -21.28
C LYS A 6 0.38 -10.12 -20.06
N CYS A 7 0.96 -11.32 -20.08
CA CYS A 7 1.89 -11.78 -19.04
C CYS A 7 3.09 -10.84 -18.92
N LEU A 8 3.67 -10.43 -20.06
CA LEU A 8 4.79 -9.49 -20.08
C LEU A 8 4.42 -8.13 -19.48
N LYS A 9 3.21 -7.62 -19.73
CA LYS A 9 2.72 -6.39 -19.10
C LYS A 9 2.58 -6.52 -17.58
N ALA A 10 2.04 -7.64 -17.10
CA ALA A 10 1.91 -7.88 -15.65
C ALA A 10 3.29 -7.93 -14.97
N ILE A 11 4.26 -8.59 -15.60
CA ILE A 11 5.64 -8.67 -15.13
C ILE A 11 6.30 -7.28 -15.14
N ALA A 12 6.13 -6.50 -16.22
CA ALA A 12 6.68 -5.16 -16.31
C ALA A 12 6.13 -4.23 -15.20
N VAL A 13 4.83 -4.33 -14.88
CA VAL A 13 4.22 -3.57 -13.78
C VAL A 13 4.76 -4.02 -12.43
N ALA A 14 4.95 -5.33 -12.22
CA ALA A 14 5.55 -5.85 -10.98
C ALA A 14 7.02 -5.44 -10.81
N GLN A 15 7.79 -5.41 -11.91
CA GLN A 15 9.17 -4.92 -11.90
C GLN A 15 9.23 -3.43 -11.58
N LYS A 16 8.32 -2.63 -12.15
CA LYS A 16 8.18 -1.22 -11.79
C LYS A 16 7.87 -1.06 -10.30
N ALA A 17 6.94 -1.85 -9.76
CA ALA A 17 6.60 -1.82 -8.33
C ALA A 17 7.83 -2.05 -7.43
N ALA A 18 8.68 -3.02 -7.78
CA ALA A 18 9.91 -3.30 -7.03
C ALA A 18 10.94 -2.17 -7.14
N GLN A 19 11.01 -1.48 -8.29
CA GLN A 19 11.86 -0.29 -8.44
C GLN A 19 11.38 0.86 -7.57
N GLU A 20 10.06 1.11 -7.52
CA GLU A 20 9.46 2.13 -6.66
C GLU A 20 9.64 1.79 -5.17
N ASP A 21 9.53 0.52 -4.77
CA ASP A 21 9.80 0.05 -3.39
C ASP A 21 11.25 0.38 -2.99
N GLN A 22 12.22 0.06 -3.86
CA GLN A 22 13.64 0.40 -3.63
C GLN A 22 13.91 1.91 -3.63
N ALA A 23 13.12 2.69 -4.38
CA ALA A 23 13.22 4.14 -4.41
C ALA A 23 12.58 4.81 -3.16
N GLY A 24 11.87 4.05 -2.32
CA GLY A 24 11.12 4.58 -1.18
C GLY A 24 9.76 5.18 -1.54
N ASN A 25 9.31 5.01 -2.79
CA ASN A 25 8.01 5.47 -3.28
C ASN A 25 6.92 4.44 -2.95
N TYR A 26 6.71 4.19 -1.65
CA TYR A 26 5.86 3.09 -1.18
C TYR A 26 4.40 3.18 -1.66
N GLU A 27 3.82 4.37 -1.75
CA GLU A 27 2.44 4.56 -2.25
C GLU A 27 2.28 4.09 -3.71
N GLU A 28 3.22 4.47 -4.58
CA GLU A 28 3.22 4.08 -6.00
C GLU A 28 3.61 2.61 -6.19
N ALA A 29 4.49 2.08 -5.33
CA ALA A 29 4.80 0.65 -5.27
C ALA A 29 3.55 -0.17 -4.95
N ILE A 30 2.80 0.20 -3.91
CA ILE A 30 1.55 -0.48 -3.51
C ILE A 30 0.52 -0.46 -4.64
N ARG A 31 0.33 0.69 -5.29
CA ARG A 31 -0.57 0.80 -6.45
C ARG A 31 -0.15 -0.12 -7.58
N SER A 32 1.15 -0.15 -7.89
CA SER A 32 1.70 -0.98 -8.96
C SER A 32 1.55 -2.47 -8.66
N TYR A 33 1.81 -2.91 -7.42
CA TYR A 33 1.59 -4.30 -6.99
C TYR A 33 0.12 -4.73 -7.12
N LYS A 34 -0.82 -3.90 -6.67
CA LYS A 34 -2.27 -4.16 -6.83
C LYS A 34 -2.67 -4.27 -8.31
N HIS A 35 -2.07 -3.44 -9.17
CA HIS A 35 -2.35 -3.44 -10.60
C HIS A 35 -1.76 -4.69 -11.30
N ALA A 36 -0.58 -5.13 -10.91
CA ALA A 36 0.02 -6.38 -11.37
C ALA A 36 -0.86 -7.59 -11.02
N ALA A 37 -1.33 -7.68 -9.77
CA ALA A 37 -2.23 -8.76 -9.32
C ALA A 37 -3.54 -8.81 -10.14
N LYS A 38 -4.14 -7.66 -10.46
CA LYS A 38 -5.33 -7.59 -11.34
C LYS A 38 -5.06 -8.16 -12.73
N TYR A 39 -3.91 -7.86 -13.32
CA TYR A 39 -3.55 -8.41 -14.64
C TYR A 39 -3.35 -9.93 -14.60
N PHE A 40 -2.69 -10.44 -13.57
CA PHE A 40 -2.52 -11.87 -13.38
C PHE A 40 -3.85 -12.60 -13.17
N LEU A 41 -4.76 -12.04 -12.38
CA LEU A 41 -6.11 -12.60 -12.21
C LEU A 41 -6.89 -12.65 -13.53
N HIS A 42 -6.76 -11.61 -14.34
CA HIS A 42 -7.38 -11.56 -15.67
C HIS A 42 -6.83 -12.64 -16.60
N ILE A 43 -5.52 -12.93 -16.54
CA ILE A 43 -4.89 -14.00 -17.31
C ILE A 43 -5.41 -15.36 -16.81
N LEU A 44 -5.45 -15.60 -15.50
CA LEU A 44 -5.98 -16.83 -14.92
C LEU A 44 -7.43 -17.13 -15.35
N ASN A 45 -8.27 -16.09 -15.44
CA ASN A 45 -9.67 -16.23 -15.82
C ASN A 45 -9.90 -16.39 -17.33
N ARG A 46 -9.00 -15.86 -18.18
CA ARG A 46 -9.17 -15.91 -19.64
C ARG A 46 -8.38 -17.02 -20.31
N GLU A 47 -7.14 -17.25 -19.88
CA GLU A 47 -6.20 -18.20 -20.47
C GLU A 47 -5.48 -18.97 -19.34
N PRO A 48 -6.15 -19.96 -18.73
CA PRO A 48 -5.52 -20.79 -17.72
C PRO A 48 -4.30 -21.52 -18.31
N GLN A 49 -3.13 -21.33 -17.72
CA GLN A 49 -1.83 -21.85 -18.17
C GLN A 49 -1.58 -23.30 -17.67
N GLY A 50 -2.64 -24.09 -17.47
CA GLY A 50 -2.59 -25.38 -16.76
C GLY A 50 -2.50 -25.23 -15.24
N LYS A 51 -2.54 -26.35 -14.49
CA LYS A 51 -2.50 -26.33 -13.01
C LYS A 51 -1.22 -25.69 -12.47
N ASP A 52 -0.06 -26.13 -12.96
CA ASP A 52 1.25 -25.64 -12.51
C ASP A 52 1.49 -24.16 -12.87
N GLY A 53 1.14 -23.75 -14.10
CA GLY A 53 1.28 -22.35 -14.52
C GLY A 53 0.37 -21.42 -13.73
N ASN A 54 -0.88 -21.83 -13.51
CA ASN A 54 -1.83 -21.07 -12.71
C ASN A 54 -1.39 -20.94 -11.25
N GLN A 55 -0.80 -22.02 -10.69
CA GLN A 55 -0.29 -21.98 -9.33
C GLN A 55 0.87 -21.01 -9.19
N LYS A 56 1.85 -21.04 -10.10
CA LYS A 56 2.96 -20.07 -10.10
C LYS A 56 2.48 -18.62 -10.18
N ILE A 57 1.48 -18.34 -11.01
CA ILE A 57 0.89 -17.00 -11.13
C ILE A 57 0.21 -16.59 -9.82
N ARG A 58 -0.53 -17.50 -9.17
CA ARG A 58 -1.18 -17.25 -7.87
C ARG A 58 -0.17 -17.02 -6.76
N GLU A 59 0.89 -17.82 -6.68
CA GLU A 59 1.98 -17.64 -5.73
C GLU A 59 2.63 -16.27 -5.89
N LYS A 60 2.92 -15.85 -7.14
CA LYS A 60 3.45 -14.51 -7.40
C LYS A 60 2.48 -13.40 -7.05
N CYS A 61 1.19 -13.55 -7.33
CA CYS A 61 0.18 -12.57 -6.89
C CYS A 61 0.16 -12.43 -5.37
N LYS A 62 0.25 -13.54 -4.66
CA LYS A 62 0.25 -13.55 -3.20
C LYS A 62 1.47 -12.81 -2.66
N GLU A 63 2.67 -13.12 -3.16
CA GLU A 63 3.91 -12.44 -2.77
C GLU A 63 3.85 -10.92 -2.99
N TYR A 64 3.27 -10.47 -4.10
CA TYR A 64 3.08 -9.04 -4.37
C TYR A 64 2.04 -8.36 -3.47
N LEU A 65 0.98 -9.07 -3.09
CA LEU A 65 -0.04 -8.56 -2.19
C LEU A 65 0.46 -8.50 -0.75
N ASP A 66 1.10 -9.56 -0.27
CA ASP A 66 1.72 -9.61 1.06
C ASP A 66 2.70 -8.42 1.21
N ARG A 67 3.56 -8.19 0.20
CA ARG A 67 4.50 -7.06 0.23
C ARG A 67 3.79 -5.70 0.22
N ALA A 68 2.71 -5.56 -0.54
CA ALA A 68 1.94 -4.33 -0.59
C ALA A 68 1.21 -4.04 0.74
N GLU A 69 0.81 -5.07 1.48
CA GLU A 69 0.25 -4.94 2.84
C GLU A 69 1.33 -4.50 3.83
N GLU A 70 2.52 -5.12 3.82
CA GLU A 70 3.66 -4.69 4.66
C GLU A 70 4.01 -3.20 4.44
N LEU A 71 4.06 -2.77 3.17
CA LEU A 71 4.34 -1.38 2.83
C LEU A 71 3.22 -0.44 3.27
N HIS A 72 1.96 -0.88 3.21
CA HIS A 72 0.82 -0.11 3.68
C HIS A 72 0.86 0.07 5.20
N GLU A 73 1.08 -1.00 5.95
CA GLU A 73 1.24 -0.94 7.41
C GLU A 73 2.40 -0.04 7.82
N TYR A 74 3.52 -0.07 7.07
CA TYR A 74 4.65 0.82 7.32
C TYR A 74 4.27 2.30 7.13
N LEU A 75 3.50 2.62 6.09
CA LEU A 75 3.00 3.98 5.85
C LEU A 75 2.00 4.41 6.91
N GLU A 76 1.05 3.55 7.29
CA GLU A 76 0.10 3.84 8.37
C GLU A 76 0.81 4.08 9.70
N TYR A 77 1.80 3.26 10.05
CA TYR A 77 2.61 3.47 11.26
C TYR A 77 3.37 4.79 11.22
N LYS A 78 3.95 5.15 10.06
CA LYS A 78 4.61 6.45 9.84
C LYS A 78 3.65 7.62 10.00
N GLU A 79 2.43 7.54 9.46
CA GLU A 79 1.42 8.58 9.62
C GLU A 79 0.96 8.72 11.08
N VAL A 80 0.73 7.60 11.77
CA VAL A 80 0.30 7.57 13.17
C VAL A 80 1.36 8.12 14.13
N ASP A 81 2.65 7.86 13.90
CA ASP A 81 3.75 8.46 14.69
C ASP A 81 3.77 9.99 14.53
N THR A 82 3.44 10.47 13.33
CA THR A 82 3.37 11.91 13.03
C THR A 82 2.14 12.57 13.67
N ASP A 83 1.01 11.86 13.74
CA ASP A 83 -0.22 12.32 14.38
C ASP A 83 -0.14 12.34 15.91
N LEU A 84 0.60 11.42 16.55
CA LEU A 84 0.90 11.50 17.98
C LEU A 84 1.68 12.79 18.32
N CYS A 85 2.57 13.23 17.42
CA CYS A 85 3.31 14.47 17.58
C CYS A 85 2.43 15.71 17.40
N LEU A 86 1.44 15.66 16.49
CA LEU A 86 0.42 16.70 16.32
C LEU A 86 -0.52 16.79 17.53
N LEU A 87 -0.94 15.67 18.10
CA LEU A 87 -1.73 15.65 19.34
C LEU A 87 -0.95 16.28 20.50
N CYS A 88 0.35 16.01 20.61
CA CYS A 88 1.22 16.61 21.63
C CYS A 88 1.41 18.13 21.41
N LYS A 89 1.49 18.61 20.16
CA LYS A 89 1.50 20.06 19.84
C LYS A 89 0.16 20.73 20.15
N CYS A 90 -0.96 20.07 19.86
CA CYS A 90 -2.30 20.58 20.18
C CYS A 90 -2.54 20.62 21.70
N ILE A 91 -2.21 19.57 22.45
CA ILE A 91 -2.34 19.54 23.92
C ILE A 91 -1.44 20.61 24.57
N ASN A 92 -0.21 20.81 24.09
CA ASN A 92 0.66 21.88 24.60
C ASN A 92 0.19 23.29 24.22
N ASN A 93 -0.55 23.46 23.11
CA ASN A 93 -1.16 24.75 22.75
C ASN A 93 -2.27 25.16 23.73
N TYR A 94 -3.07 24.19 24.21
CA TYR A 94 -4.14 24.45 25.18
C TYR A 94 -3.63 24.70 26.61
N ARG A 95 -2.47 24.16 27.01
CA ARG A 95 -1.89 24.40 28.35
C ARG A 95 -1.34 25.82 28.54
N HIS A 96 -0.97 26.51 27.46
CA HIS A 96 -0.47 27.88 27.50
C HIS A 96 -1.57 28.96 27.38
N ARG A 97 -2.83 28.58 27.10
CA ARG A 97 -3.94 29.54 26.81
C ARG A 97 -5.02 29.66 27.91
N GLY A 98 -4.77 29.17 29.13
CA GLY A 98 -5.45 29.67 30.33
C GLY A 98 -6.98 29.81 30.26
N LEU A 99 -7.69 28.75 29.85
CA LEU A 99 -9.15 28.69 29.97
C LEU A 99 -9.54 27.58 30.96
N PHE A 100 -9.12 27.73 32.23
CA PHE A 100 -9.81 27.08 33.34
C PHE A 100 -10.80 28.10 33.91
N ASN A 101 -12.03 27.92 33.46
CA ASN A 101 -13.30 28.37 34.01
C ASN A 101 -13.23 29.21 35.30
N HIS A 102 -13.55 30.49 35.14
CA HIS A 102 -14.31 31.21 36.15
C HIS A 102 -15.73 30.60 36.20
N PRO A 103 -16.32 30.40 37.39
CA PRO A 103 -17.75 30.57 37.54
C PRO A 103 -18.02 31.73 38.49
N ASP A 104 -18.81 32.66 37.96
CA ASP A 104 -19.44 33.78 38.65
C ASP A 104 -20.17 33.40 39.95
N SER A 105 -20.21 34.39 40.84
CA SER A 105 -21.39 34.80 41.62
C SER A 105 -22.16 33.72 42.39
N PHE A 106 -21.92 33.63 43.69
CA PHE A 106 -22.88 34.01 44.75
C PHE A 106 -22.17 34.11 46.10
#